data_AF-A0A5J4PZ36-F1
#
_entry.id   AF-A0A5J4PZ36-F1
#
_cell.length_a   1.000
_cell.length_b   1.000
_cell.length_c   1.000
_cell.angle_alpha   90.00
_cell.angle_beta   90.00
_cell.angle_gamma   90.00
#
_symmetry.space_group_name_H-M   'P 1'
#
loop_
_entity.id
_entity.type
_entity.pdbx_description
1 polymer ?
#
loop_
_entity_poly.entity_id
_entity_poly.type
_entity_poly.pdbx_seq_one_letter_code
_entity_poly.pdbx_strand_id
1 'polypeptide(L)'
;QDSWGATLKINHSKQEIWFQGDWNNHWRLTSSNQRETAAVLCVLLRSAPFLREQQVQSLKIETDNSSTAYNLNRGAAAISLLKLTDRILEVAEDMELQIHAFHIHRKENTIPDSLSRLTTSGDYSLKEEILQEVLIMLKIRPSIDMFSNRRNRKFRRFVSLSQDKWAVAQDCLSISWQLEVPYLHPPIPLIQQTLNKLM
;
A
#
# COMPACT_ATOMS: atom_id res chain seq x y z
N GLN A 1 -6.15 11.24 6.62
CA GLN A 1 -5.81 10.05 5.81
C GLN A 1 -4.34 10.19 5.59
N ASP A 2 -3.59 9.43 6.36
CA ASP A 2 -2.18 9.73 6.64
C ASP A 2 -1.27 8.80 5.82
N SER A 3 -1.88 8.02 4.95
CA SER A 3 -1.24 7.14 3.97
C SER A 3 -2.09 7.03 2.71
N TRP A 4 -1.59 6.24 1.79
CA TRP A 4 -2.24 5.88 0.54
C TRP A 4 -2.05 4.38 0.28
N GLY A 5 -2.95 3.83 -0.54
CA GLY A 5 -2.94 2.44 -0.96
C GLY A 5 -3.40 2.33 -2.41
N ALA A 6 -2.88 1.34 -3.12
CA ALA A 6 -3.31 1.00 -4.47
C ALA A 6 -2.98 -0.45 -4.82
N THR A 7 -3.60 -0.92 -5.88
CA THR A 7 -3.39 -2.26 -6.42
C THR A 7 -3.06 -2.16 -7.90
N LEU A 8 -2.06 -2.90 -8.35
CA LEU A 8 -1.75 -3.08 -9.77
C LEU A 8 -2.12 -4.50 -10.17
N LYS A 9 -2.96 -4.61 -11.21
CA LYS A 9 -3.38 -5.90 -11.77
C LYS A 9 -2.84 -6.03 -13.18
N ILE A 10 -2.18 -7.16 -13.48
CA ILE A 10 -1.76 -7.49 -14.85
C ILE A 10 -2.68 -8.57 -15.41
N ASN A 11 -3.40 -8.23 -16.48
CA ASN A 11 -4.40 -9.11 -17.09
C ASN A 11 -3.82 -10.44 -17.57
N HIS A 12 -2.60 -10.44 -18.11
CA HIS A 12 -1.98 -11.65 -18.68
C HIS A 12 -1.45 -12.63 -17.64
N SER A 13 -0.97 -12.17 -16.48
CA SER A 13 -0.38 -13.02 -15.45
C SER A 13 -1.32 -13.33 -14.28
N LYS A 14 -2.51 -12.71 -14.23
CA LYS A 14 -3.41 -12.72 -13.05
C LYS A 14 -2.70 -12.29 -11.75
N GLN A 15 -1.57 -11.60 -11.86
CA GLN A 15 -0.82 -11.13 -10.72
C GLN A 15 -1.42 -9.83 -10.22
N GLU A 16 -1.58 -9.74 -8.90
CA GLU A 16 -2.00 -8.53 -8.21
C GLU A 16 -0.90 -8.10 -7.25
N ILE A 17 -0.45 -6.85 -7.37
CA ILE A 17 0.59 -6.26 -6.54
C ILE A 17 -0.02 -5.13 -5.74
N TRP A 18 0.21 -5.13 -4.44
CA TRP A 18 -0.30 -4.11 -3.53
C TRP A 18 0.78 -3.11 -3.16
N PHE A 19 0.46 -1.83 -3.38
CA PHE A 19 1.29 -0.70 -3.01
C PHE A 19 0.62 0.06 -1.87
N GLN A 20 1.43 0.44 -0.89
CA GLN A 20 0.96 1.20 0.26
C GLN A 20 2.12 2.06 0.79
N GLY A 21 1.82 3.25 1.28
CA GLY A 21 2.82 4.06 1.98
C GLY A 21 2.24 5.25 2.73
N ASP A 22 3.01 5.76 3.68
CA ASP A 22 2.62 6.93 4.48
C ASP A 22 2.94 8.24 3.77
N TRP A 23 2.10 9.26 4.00
CA TRP A 23 2.47 10.64 3.73
C TRP A 23 3.53 11.07 4.75
N ASN A 24 4.74 11.35 4.29
CA ASN A 24 5.79 11.92 5.14
C ASN A 24 5.66 13.46 5.23
N ASN A 25 6.41 14.07 6.14
CA ASN A 25 6.36 15.52 6.39
C ASN A 25 6.80 16.40 5.20
N HIS A 26 7.37 15.82 4.12
CA HIS A 26 7.70 16.56 2.91
C HIS A 26 6.48 16.77 2.00
N TRP A 27 5.42 15.98 2.18
CA TRP A 27 4.18 16.15 1.46
C TRP A 27 3.33 17.26 2.09
N ARG A 28 3.08 18.34 1.33
CA ARG A 28 2.16 19.42 1.72
C ARG A 28 0.80 19.23 1.04
N LEU A 29 0.11 18.15 1.38
CA LEU A 29 -1.18 17.76 0.78
C LEU A 29 -2.34 18.24 1.65
N THR A 30 -2.97 19.35 1.27
CA THR A 30 -4.01 20.01 2.08
C THR A 30 -5.43 19.61 1.70
N SER A 31 -5.62 18.95 0.56
CA SER A 31 -6.94 18.52 0.07
C SER A 31 -7.00 17.02 -0.25
N SER A 32 -8.22 16.47 -0.30
CA SER A 32 -8.42 15.07 -0.71
C SER A 32 -7.96 14.84 -2.14
N ASN A 33 -8.30 15.75 -3.07
CA ASN A 33 -7.89 15.62 -4.47
C ASN A 33 -6.36 15.56 -4.61
N GLN A 34 -5.62 16.37 -3.84
CA GLN A 34 -4.16 16.30 -3.83
C GLN A 34 -3.65 14.95 -3.34
N ARG A 35 -4.24 14.40 -2.27
CA ARG A 35 -3.85 13.07 -1.77
C ARG A 35 -4.12 11.97 -2.79
N GLU A 36 -5.28 11.99 -3.43
CA GLU A 36 -5.66 11.01 -4.46
C GLU A 36 -4.76 11.10 -5.70
N THR A 37 -4.49 12.31 -6.20
CA THR A 37 -3.55 12.51 -7.32
C THR A 37 -2.12 12.11 -6.92
N ALA A 38 -1.66 12.47 -5.71
CA ALA A 38 -0.35 12.06 -5.22
C ALA A 38 -0.23 10.54 -5.04
N ALA A 39 -1.31 9.85 -4.70
CA ALA A 39 -1.32 8.40 -4.57
C ALA A 39 -1.03 7.74 -5.93
N VAL A 40 -1.65 8.24 -7.01
CA VAL A 40 -1.35 7.82 -8.38
C VAL A 40 0.13 8.00 -8.72
N LEU A 41 0.71 9.17 -8.43
CA LEU A 41 2.13 9.43 -8.67
C LEU A 41 3.03 8.44 -7.91
N CYS A 42 2.76 8.24 -6.63
CA CYS A 42 3.51 7.31 -5.79
C CYS A 42 3.46 5.88 -6.32
N VAL A 43 2.29 5.42 -6.75
CA VAL A 43 2.12 4.08 -7.32
C VAL A 43 2.88 3.95 -8.61
N LEU A 44 2.75 4.92 -9.52
CA LEU A 44 3.43 4.92 -10.81
C LEU A 44 4.95 4.85 -10.64
N LEU A 45 5.51 5.66 -9.75
CA LEU A 45 6.94 5.65 -9.45
C LEU A 45 7.41 4.32 -8.85
N ARG A 46 6.63 3.72 -7.96
CA ARG A 46 7.00 2.44 -7.31
C ARG A 46 6.82 1.24 -8.21
N SER A 47 5.83 1.26 -9.11
CA SER A 47 5.62 0.19 -10.07
C SER A 47 6.51 0.33 -11.32
N ALA A 48 7.14 1.48 -11.55
CA ALA A 48 7.94 1.75 -12.75
C ALA A 48 8.99 0.69 -13.10
N PRO A 49 9.80 0.15 -12.17
CA PRO A 49 10.75 -0.92 -12.49
C PRO A 49 10.05 -2.17 -13.03
N PHE A 50 8.94 -2.55 -12.40
CA PHE A 50 8.15 -3.73 -12.78
C PHE A 50 7.42 -3.53 -14.11
N LEU A 51 6.83 -2.35 -14.34
CA LEU A 51 6.18 -2.02 -15.61
C LEU A 51 7.17 -2.06 -16.80
N ARG A 52 8.41 -1.61 -16.58
CA ARG A 52 9.49 -1.69 -17.59
C ARG A 52 9.92 -3.12 -17.86
N GLU A 53 10.12 -3.92 -16.82
CA GLU A 53 10.50 -5.33 -16.95
C GLU A 53 9.44 -6.13 -17.76
N GLN A 54 8.17 -5.83 -17.53
CA GLN A 54 7.05 -6.45 -18.23
C GLN A 54 6.73 -5.80 -19.58
N GLN A 55 7.50 -4.79 -20.02
CA GLN A 55 7.30 -4.05 -21.27
C GLN A 55 5.86 -3.53 -21.45
N VAL A 56 5.26 -3.04 -20.36
CA VAL A 56 3.88 -2.55 -20.39
C VAL A 56 3.82 -1.22 -21.15
N GLN A 57 3.03 -1.17 -22.21
CA GLN A 57 2.87 0.01 -23.07
C GLN A 57 1.66 0.88 -22.69
N SER A 58 0.69 0.32 -21.97
CA SER A 58 -0.53 1.04 -21.58
C SER A 58 -0.96 0.69 -20.16
N LEU A 59 -1.34 1.70 -19.40
CA LEU A 59 -1.84 1.55 -18.03
C LEU A 59 -3.23 2.18 -17.89
N LYS A 60 -4.17 1.37 -17.40
CA LYS A 60 -5.49 1.84 -16.96
C LYS A 60 -5.39 2.26 -15.49
N ILE A 61 -5.67 3.52 -15.19
CA ILE A 61 -5.71 4.07 -13.84
C ILE A 61 -7.17 4.13 -13.39
N GLU A 62 -7.54 3.42 -12.33
CA GLU A 62 -8.88 3.49 -11.75
C GLU A 62 -8.83 4.26 -10.43
N THR A 63 -9.69 5.26 -10.26
CA THR A 63 -9.75 6.10 -9.05
C THR A 63 -11.18 6.51 -8.74
N ASP A 64 -11.55 6.59 -7.46
CA ASP A 64 -12.83 7.16 -7.04
C ASP A 64 -12.82 8.70 -7.00
N ASN A 65 -11.68 9.32 -7.36
CA ASN A 65 -11.54 10.76 -7.44
C ASN A 65 -11.74 11.25 -8.88
N SER A 66 -12.95 11.74 -9.18
CA SER A 66 -13.32 12.23 -10.51
C SER A 66 -12.42 13.36 -11.01
N SER A 67 -11.95 14.24 -10.11
CA SER A 67 -11.01 15.32 -10.47
C SER A 67 -9.66 14.78 -10.93
N THR A 68 -9.14 13.76 -10.25
CA THR A 68 -7.88 13.09 -10.63
C THR A 68 -8.04 12.41 -11.99
N ALA A 69 -9.10 11.64 -12.20
CA ALA A 69 -9.36 10.99 -13.47
C ALA A 69 -9.48 12.01 -14.63
N TYR A 70 -10.26 13.07 -14.42
CA TYR A 70 -10.47 14.11 -15.42
C TYR A 70 -9.16 14.84 -15.77
N ASN A 71 -8.40 15.28 -14.77
CA ASN A 71 -7.17 16.04 -14.99
C ASN A 71 -6.10 15.23 -15.71
N LEU A 72 -5.96 13.93 -15.38
CA LEU A 72 -5.01 13.04 -16.04
C LEU A 72 -5.36 12.83 -17.52
N ASN A 73 -6.64 12.57 -17.84
CA ASN A 73 -7.06 12.40 -19.23
C ASN A 73 -6.97 13.69 -20.04
N ARG A 74 -7.21 14.84 -19.39
CA ARG A 74 -7.13 16.15 -20.05
C ARG A 74 -5.70 16.62 -20.25
N GLY A 75 -4.75 16.13 -19.47
CA GLY A 75 -3.39 16.67 -19.44
C GLY A 75 -3.31 18.07 -18.81
N ALA A 76 -4.29 18.45 -17.99
CA ALA A 76 -4.36 19.79 -17.39
C ALA A 76 -5.11 19.75 -16.06
N ALA A 77 -4.71 20.61 -15.13
CA ALA A 77 -5.32 20.70 -13.81
C ALA A 77 -5.34 22.13 -13.26
N ALA A 78 -6.16 22.36 -12.24
CA ALA A 78 -6.10 23.60 -11.46
C ALA A 78 -4.72 23.75 -10.77
N ILE A 79 -4.32 24.99 -10.47
CA ILE A 79 -2.99 25.33 -9.91
C ILE A 79 -2.62 24.46 -8.70
N SER A 80 -3.58 24.12 -7.84
CA SER A 80 -3.35 23.29 -6.65
C SER A 80 -2.96 21.84 -6.94
N LEU A 81 -3.26 21.34 -8.14
CA LEU A 81 -3.00 19.97 -8.60
C LEU A 81 -2.01 19.90 -9.78
N LEU A 82 -1.80 21.02 -10.48
CA LEU A 82 -0.99 21.11 -11.70
C LEU A 82 0.36 20.41 -11.57
N LYS A 83 1.13 20.74 -10.53
CA LYS A 83 2.45 20.11 -10.29
C LYS A 83 2.40 18.59 -10.14
N LEU A 84 1.34 18.05 -9.56
CA LEU A 84 1.20 16.60 -9.41
C LEU A 84 0.78 15.96 -10.73
N THR A 85 -0.17 16.57 -11.44
CA THR A 85 -0.62 16.11 -12.75
C THR A 85 0.51 16.12 -13.77
N ASP A 86 1.26 17.23 -13.89
CA ASP A 86 2.40 17.36 -14.79
C ASP A 86 3.44 16.29 -14.47
N ARG A 87 3.76 16.11 -13.19
CA ARG A 87 4.75 15.10 -12.79
C ARG A 87 4.33 13.67 -13.11
N ILE A 88 3.04 13.35 -13.06
CA ILE A 88 2.54 12.03 -13.47
C ILE A 88 2.70 11.83 -14.98
N LEU A 89 2.38 12.86 -15.76
CA LEU A 89 2.48 12.81 -17.22
C LEU A 89 3.93 12.74 -17.69
N GLU A 90 4.83 13.51 -17.08
CA GLU A 90 6.28 13.41 -17.31
C GLU A 90 6.80 12.00 -17.06
N VAL A 91 6.44 11.38 -15.93
CA VAL A 91 6.87 10.01 -15.60
C VAL A 91 6.31 9.00 -16.60
N ALA A 92 5.06 9.18 -17.04
CA ALA A 92 4.46 8.33 -18.06
C ALA A 92 5.17 8.48 -19.42
N GLU A 93 5.49 9.71 -19.82
CA GLU A 93 6.22 10.02 -21.05
C GLU A 93 7.65 9.44 -21.03
N ASP A 94 8.40 9.66 -19.94
CA ASP A 94 9.74 9.09 -19.71
C ASP A 94 9.75 7.55 -19.75
N MET A 95 8.60 6.92 -19.50
CA MET A 95 8.41 5.48 -19.54
C MET A 95 7.84 4.97 -20.86
N GLU A 96 7.55 5.85 -21.83
CA GLU A 96 6.80 5.54 -23.05
C GLU A 96 5.46 4.83 -22.76
N LEU A 97 4.83 5.19 -21.65
CA LEU A 97 3.64 4.54 -21.11
C LEU A 97 2.37 5.37 -21.41
N GLN A 98 1.43 4.80 -22.14
CA GLN A 98 0.12 5.42 -22.35
C GLN A 98 -0.77 5.24 -21.12
N ILE A 99 -1.15 6.33 -20.45
CA ILE A 99 -2.05 6.28 -19.30
C ILE A 99 -3.47 6.72 -19.68
N HIS A 100 -4.47 5.98 -19.19
CA HIS A 100 -5.89 6.37 -19.30
C HIS A 100 -6.56 6.21 -17.95
N ALA A 101 -7.16 7.28 -17.44
CA ALA A 101 -7.79 7.31 -16.14
C ALA A 101 -9.31 7.12 -16.22
N PHE A 102 -9.86 6.29 -15.34
CA PHE A 102 -11.28 5.99 -15.24
C PHE A 102 -11.77 6.29 -13.84
N HIS A 103 -12.84 7.08 -13.76
CA HIS A 103 -13.53 7.27 -12.51
C HIS A 103 -14.38 6.04 -12.19
N ILE A 104 -14.15 5.44 -11.02
CA ILE A 104 -14.93 4.31 -10.50
C ILE A 104 -15.73 4.75 -9.28
N HIS A 105 -16.79 4.03 -8.93
CA HIS A 105 -17.51 4.35 -7.70
C HIS A 105 -16.70 3.94 -6.48
N ARG A 106 -16.77 4.71 -5.39
CA ARG A 106 -16.08 4.38 -4.13
C ARG A 106 -16.34 2.95 -3.63
N LYS A 107 -17.54 2.42 -3.85
CA LYS A 107 -17.91 1.02 -3.50
C LYS A 107 -17.10 -0.04 -4.25
N GLU A 108 -16.48 0.32 -5.37
CA GLU A 108 -15.62 -0.54 -6.18
C GLU A 108 -14.13 -0.36 -5.80
N ASN A 109 -13.79 0.73 -5.10
CA ASN A 109 -12.44 1.07 -4.65
C ASN A 109 -12.10 0.49 -3.26
N THR A 110 -12.62 -0.68 -2.93
CA THR A 110 -12.56 -1.24 -1.55
C THR A 110 -11.16 -1.67 -1.13
N ILE A 111 -10.39 -2.30 -2.03
CA ILE A 111 -9.04 -2.79 -1.69
C ILE A 111 -8.06 -1.62 -1.49
N PRO A 112 -7.94 -0.65 -2.42
CA PRO A 112 -7.09 0.52 -2.21
C PRO A 112 -7.50 1.37 -1.00
N ASP A 113 -8.80 1.58 -0.77
CA ASP A 113 -9.29 2.30 0.42
C ASP A 113 -8.90 1.56 1.69
N SER A 114 -9.07 0.23 1.74
CA SER A 114 -8.63 -0.60 2.87
C SER A 114 -7.12 -0.50 3.09
N LEU A 115 -6.31 -0.53 2.03
CA LEU A 115 -4.86 -0.36 2.10
C LEU A 115 -4.46 1.04 2.62
N SER A 116 -5.16 2.09 2.20
CA SER A 116 -4.93 3.47 2.69
C SER A 116 -5.35 3.68 4.14
N ARG A 117 -6.20 2.81 4.69
CA ARG A 117 -6.60 2.83 6.10
C ARG A 117 -5.76 1.91 6.96
N LEU A 118 -4.97 1.05 6.31
CA LEU A 118 -4.23 0.00 6.95
C LEU A 118 -3.09 0.53 7.85
N THR A 119 -2.53 1.68 7.53
CA THR A 119 -1.58 2.36 8.44
C THR A 119 -2.26 3.02 9.61
N THR A 120 -3.46 3.55 9.43
CA THR A 120 -4.27 4.06 10.54
C THR A 120 -4.63 2.93 11.51
N SER A 121 -4.71 1.68 11.04
CA SER A 121 -4.82 0.52 11.94
C SER A 121 -3.51 0.08 12.60
N GLY A 122 -2.35 0.60 12.16
CA GLY A 122 -1.06 0.45 12.82
C GLY A 122 -0.80 1.48 13.92
N ASP A 123 -1.68 2.47 14.09
CA ASP A 123 -1.56 3.52 15.10
C ASP A 123 -1.78 3.00 16.54
N TYR A 124 -2.41 1.83 16.67
CA TYR A 124 -2.46 1.09 17.92
C TYR A 124 -1.33 0.08 17.91
N SER A 125 -0.26 0.35 18.64
CA SER A 125 0.78 -0.64 18.89
C SER A 125 0.98 -0.78 20.39
N LEU A 126 1.25 -2.01 20.85
CA LEU A 126 1.67 -2.21 22.23
C LEU A 126 3.00 -1.48 22.44
N LYS A 127 3.09 -0.76 23.56
CA LYS A 127 4.37 -0.22 24.03
C LYS A 127 5.37 -1.37 24.17
N GLU A 128 6.61 -1.13 23.76
CA GLU A 128 7.63 -2.17 23.71
C GLU A 128 7.84 -2.79 25.09
N GLU A 129 7.82 -1.97 26.13
CA GLU A 129 8.00 -2.39 27.52
C GLU A 129 6.92 -3.39 27.94
N ILE A 130 5.66 -3.10 27.62
CA ILE A 130 4.51 -3.95 27.93
C ILE A 130 4.60 -5.27 27.14
N LEU A 131 4.97 -5.20 25.86
CA LEU A 131 5.13 -6.38 25.03
C LEU A 131 6.20 -7.31 25.62
N GLN A 132 7.36 -6.78 25.98
CA GLN A 132 8.45 -7.58 26.54
C GLN A 132 8.06 -8.22 27.88
N GLU A 133 7.37 -7.49 28.77
CA GLU A 133 6.86 -8.03 30.03
C GLU A 133 5.91 -9.22 29.80
N VAL A 134 4.95 -9.08 28.87
CA VAL A 134 3.99 -10.14 28.54
C VAL A 134 4.70 -11.37 27.95
N LEU A 135 5.67 -11.17 27.05
CA LEU A 135 6.41 -12.28 26.45
C LEU A 135 7.23 -13.06 27.48
N ILE A 136 7.86 -12.37 28.44
CA ILE A 136 8.57 -12.99 29.56
C ILE A 136 7.60 -13.79 30.43
N MET A 137 6.46 -13.18 30.80
CA MET A 137 5.45 -13.82 31.64
C MET A 137 4.88 -15.09 31.00
N LEU A 138 4.59 -15.04 29.69
CA LEU A 138 4.06 -16.17 28.94
C LEU A 138 5.14 -17.19 28.54
N LYS A 139 6.43 -16.87 28.73
CA LYS A 139 7.58 -17.68 28.27
C LYS A 139 7.53 -17.96 26.77
N ILE A 140 7.02 -17.02 25.99
CA ILE A 140 6.92 -17.11 24.52
C ILE A 140 8.03 -16.26 23.90
N ARG A 141 8.65 -16.77 22.83
CA ARG A 141 9.62 -16.03 22.02
C ARG A 141 9.15 -16.01 20.57
N PRO A 142 8.49 -14.93 20.13
CA PRO A 142 8.08 -14.82 18.74
C PRO A 142 9.30 -14.81 17.83
N SER A 143 9.24 -15.60 16.76
CA SER A 143 10.31 -15.70 15.77
C SER A 143 10.15 -14.71 14.63
N ILE A 144 8.92 -14.22 14.42
CA ILE A 144 8.57 -13.33 13.32
C ILE A 144 7.41 -12.40 13.69
N ASP A 145 7.50 -11.16 13.25
CA ASP A 145 6.43 -10.16 13.36
C ASP A 145 5.53 -10.21 12.11
N MET A 146 4.26 -10.52 12.27
CA MET A 146 3.31 -10.54 11.17
C MET A 146 2.50 -9.26 11.14
N PHE A 147 2.19 -8.79 9.93
CA PHE A 147 1.37 -7.62 9.64
C PHE A 147 2.02 -6.28 10.00
N SER A 148 3.35 -6.24 10.06
CA SER A 148 4.13 -5.02 10.34
C SER A 148 4.89 -4.53 9.11
N ASN A 149 5.48 -3.35 9.25
CA ASN A 149 6.38 -2.75 8.28
C ASN A 149 7.72 -2.42 8.97
N ARG A 150 8.70 -1.97 8.18
CA ARG A 150 10.04 -1.62 8.67
C ARG A 150 10.05 -0.64 9.85
N ARG A 151 9.04 0.23 9.97
CA ARG A 151 8.97 1.30 10.98
C ARG A 151 8.34 0.81 12.29
N ASN A 152 7.36 -0.09 12.24
CA ASN A 152 6.59 -0.50 13.42
C ASN A 152 6.84 -1.94 13.88
N ARG A 153 7.71 -2.70 13.19
CA ARG A 153 8.10 -4.05 13.61
C ARG A 153 8.66 -4.05 15.04
N LYS A 154 8.22 -5.03 15.81
CA LYS A 154 8.71 -5.37 17.17
C LYS A 154 9.87 -6.36 17.10
N PHE A 155 10.00 -7.08 15.99
CA PHE A 155 11.04 -8.09 15.79
C PHE A 155 11.87 -7.82 14.52
N ARG A 156 13.10 -8.35 14.49
CA ARG A 156 14.01 -8.20 13.35
C ARG A 156 13.44 -8.83 12.07
N ARG A 157 12.84 -10.01 12.18
CA ARG A 157 12.17 -10.68 11.07
C ARG A 157 10.71 -10.26 11.08
N PHE A 158 10.22 -9.80 9.94
CA PHE A 158 8.83 -9.36 9.82
C PHE A 158 8.27 -9.67 8.42
N VAL A 159 6.96 -9.79 8.34
CA VAL A 159 6.21 -9.98 7.08
C VAL A 159 5.29 -8.79 6.91
N SER A 160 5.33 -8.18 5.74
CA SER A 160 4.58 -6.97 5.46
C SER A 160 3.39 -7.23 4.54
N LEU A 161 2.33 -6.47 4.74
CA LEU A 161 1.15 -6.49 3.86
C LEU A 161 1.43 -5.81 2.52
N SER A 162 2.45 -4.96 2.46
CA SER A 162 2.90 -4.30 1.23
C SER A 162 4.33 -4.70 0.89
N GLN A 163 4.76 -4.37 -0.32
CA GLN A 163 6.10 -4.69 -0.77
C GLN A 163 7.15 -3.93 0.07
N ASP A 164 7.98 -4.66 0.80
CA ASP A 164 9.12 -4.12 1.56
C ASP A 164 10.34 -5.03 1.36
N LYS A 165 11.44 -4.45 0.87
CA LYS A 165 12.69 -5.15 0.59
C LYS A 165 13.37 -5.76 1.82
N TRP A 166 12.97 -5.37 3.03
CA TRP A 166 13.50 -5.91 4.29
C TRP A 166 12.52 -6.88 4.97
N ALA A 167 11.30 -7.03 4.43
CA ALA A 167 10.38 -8.05 4.89
C ALA A 167 10.81 -9.43 4.39
N VAL A 168 10.53 -10.46 5.19
CA VAL A 168 10.77 -11.87 4.83
C VAL A 168 9.87 -12.31 3.68
N ALA A 169 8.64 -11.79 3.65
CA ALA A 169 7.68 -12.03 2.59
C ALA A 169 6.69 -10.86 2.50
N GLN A 170 5.93 -10.85 1.40
CA GLN A 170 4.75 -10.02 1.21
C GLN A 170 3.50 -10.88 1.43
N ASP A 171 2.47 -10.32 2.05
CA ASP A 171 1.22 -10.99 2.42
C ASP A 171 1.38 -12.11 3.47
N CYS A 172 1.06 -11.76 4.71
CA CYS A 172 1.14 -12.64 5.87
C CYS A 172 0.21 -13.86 5.76
N LEU A 173 -0.93 -13.73 5.05
CA LEU A 173 -1.92 -14.80 4.92
C LEU A 173 -1.53 -15.82 3.84
N SER A 174 -0.63 -15.46 2.92
CA SER A 174 -0.17 -16.36 1.84
C SER A 174 0.88 -17.38 2.28
N ILE A 175 1.70 -17.06 3.29
CA ILE A 175 2.84 -17.89 3.70
C ILE A 175 2.46 -18.98 4.72
N SER A 176 3.25 -20.05 4.80
CA SER A 176 3.10 -21.07 5.84
C SER A 176 3.59 -20.53 7.20
N TRP A 177 2.86 -20.84 8.28
CA TRP A 177 3.21 -20.46 9.66
C TRP A 177 3.72 -21.63 10.49
N GLN A 178 3.80 -22.84 9.92
CA GLN A 178 4.00 -24.09 10.67
C GLN A 178 5.33 -24.17 11.44
N LEU A 179 6.35 -23.42 11.02
CA LEU A 179 7.68 -23.43 11.64
C LEU A 179 8.02 -22.12 12.37
N GLU A 180 7.04 -21.25 12.53
CA GLU A 180 7.22 -19.94 13.15
C GLU A 180 6.38 -19.86 14.43
N VAL A 181 6.84 -19.05 15.39
CA VAL A 181 6.02 -18.57 16.51
C VAL A 181 5.65 -17.13 16.14
N PRO A 182 4.53 -16.90 15.44
CA PRO A 182 4.21 -15.59 14.93
C PRO A 182 3.72 -14.66 16.05
N TYR A 183 4.26 -13.44 16.09
CA TYR A 183 3.59 -12.33 16.73
C TYR A 183 2.54 -11.77 15.77
N LEU A 184 1.26 -11.86 16.15
CA LEU A 184 0.14 -11.48 15.30
C LEU A 184 -0.47 -10.18 15.79
N HIS A 185 -0.34 -9.14 14.98
CA HIS A 185 -1.03 -7.86 15.19
C HIS A 185 -1.70 -7.39 13.89
N PRO A 186 -2.69 -8.14 13.37
CA PRO A 186 -3.32 -7.83 12.09
C PRO A 186 -4.17 -6.55 12.17
N PRO A 187 -4.28 -5.79 11.07
CA PRO A 187 -5.32 -4.79 10.87
C PRO A 187 -6.71 -5.33 11.19
N ILE A 188 -7.58 -4.48 11.74
CA ILE A 188 -8.97 -4.86 12.10
C ILE A 188 -9.69 -5.66 10.98
N PRO A 189 -9.63 -5.25 9.70
CA PRO A 189 -10.30 -5.99 8.62
C PRO A 189 -9.77 -7.41 8.40
N LEU A 190 -8.54 -7.70 8.83
CA LEU A 190 -7.84 -8.98 8.62
C LEU A 190 -7.89 -9.91 9.84
N ILE A 191 -8.47 -9.47 10.96
CA ILE A 191 -8.57 -10.29 12.18
C ILE A 191 -9.25 -11.63 11.88
N GLN A 192 -10.40 -11.63 11.21
CA GLN A 192 -11.14 -12.87 10.93
C GLN A 192 -10.34 -13.84 10.07
N GLN A 193 -9.69 -13.36 9.01
CA GLN A 193 -8.87 -14.21 8.13
C GLN A 193 -7.65 -14.76 8.86
N THR A 194 -7.05 -13.96 9.75
CA THR A 194 -5.92 -14.37 10.60
C THR A 194 -6.33 -15.49 11.54
N LEU A 195 -7.50 -15.38 12.20
CA LEU A 195 -8.03 -16.43 13.07
C LEU A 195 -8.33 -17.71 12.29
N ASN A 196 -8.94 -17.60 11.11
CA ASN A 196 -9.25 -18.75 10.26
C ASN A 196 -8.00 -19.52 9.80
N LYS A 197 -6.83 -18.88 9.75
CA LYS A 197 -5.57 -19.50 9.36
C LYS A 197 -4.83 -20.17 10.53
N LEU A 198 -5.14 -19.76 11.77
CA LEU A 198 -4.61 -20.39 12.98
C LEU A 198 -5.31 -21.70 13.32
N MET A 199 -6.59 -21.80 12.99
CA MET A 199 -7.45 -22.97 13.20
C MET A 199 -7.25 -24.00 12.08
#